data_AF-A0A9E7W3W4-F1
#
_entry.id   AF-A0A9E7W3W4-F1
#
_cell.length_a   1.000
_cell.length_b   1.000
_cell.length_c   1.000
_cell.angle_alpha   90.00
_cell.angle_beta   90.00
_cell.angle_gamma   90.00
#
_symmetry.space_group_name_H-M   'P 1'
#
loop_
_entity.id
_entity.type
_entity.pdbx_description
1 polymer ?
#
loop_
_entity_poly.entity_id
_entity_poly.type
_entity_poly.pdbx_seq_one_letter_code
_entity_poly.pdbx_strand_id
1 'polypeptide(L)'
;MSIAHVREVLEEEIAPNDSALCHRFIEQWLERLEPIQKLAASIEVSHLYLLDLVDIPHAEDTILSRALHNGAGAIEALRSELLSNRDLGRNPDASFGLKFVKTLETEACEPLETAIERLRSNSDRLELLIQRADDEVKGQE
;
A
#
# COMPACT_ATOMS: atom_id res chain seq x y z
N MET A 1 16.83 -3.90 10.22
CA MET A 1 16.06 -2.88 10.97
C MET A 1 14.58 -3.17 10.74
N SER A 2 13.76 -3.25 11.78
CA SER A 2 12.32 -3.52 11.63
C SER A 2 11.56 -2.28 11.19
N ILE A 3 10.38 -2.44 10.61
CA ILE A 3 9.48 -1.33 10.25
C ILE A 3 9.16 -0.48 11.50
N ALA A 4 8.84 -1.13 12.62
CA ALA A 4 8.56 -0.45 13.89
C ALA A 4 9.74 0.42 14.36
N HIS A 5 10.97 -0.05 14.21
CA HIS A 5 12.16 0.72 14.61
C HIS A 5 12.40 1.92 13.68
N VAL A 6 12.15 1.77 12.38
CA VAL A 6 12.22 2.91 11.45
C VAL A 6 11.17 3.96 11.82
N ARG A 7 9.95 3.51 12.12
CA ARG A 7 8.86 4.36 12.59
C ARG A 7 9.24 5.12 13.88
N GLU A 8 9.78 4.44 14.88
CA GLU A 8 10.23 5.06 16.15
C GLU A 8 11.27 6.15 15.90
N VAL A 9 12.28 5.88 15.07
CA VAL A 9 13.31 6.87 14.71
C VAL A 9 12.69 8.06 13.96
N LEU A 10 11.73 7.82 13.06
CA LEU A 10 11.02 8.90 12.37
C LEU A 10 10.24 9.77 13.35
N GLU A 11 9.54 9.15 14.30
CA GLU A 11 8.70 9.82 15.30
C GLU A 11 9.52 10.64 16.31
N GLU A 12 10.58 10.05 16.86
CA GLU A 12 11.33 10.64 17.98
C GLU A 12 12.43 11.60 17.50
N GLU A 13 13.09 11.30 16.38
CA GLU A 13 14.33 11.97 15.99
C GLU A 13 14.18 12.85 14.74
N ILE A 14 13.31 12.50 13.80
CA ILE A 14 13.23 13.18 12.49
C ILE A 14 12.06 14.15 12.43
N ALA A 15 10.82 13.68 12.63
CA ALA A 15 9.61 14.46 12.49
C ALA A 15 9.57 15.73 13.36
N PRO A 16 10.02 15.72 14.64
CA PRO A 16 10.02 16.93 15.47
C PRO A 16 10.98 18.02 14.98
N ASN A 17 12.01 17.63 14.22
CA ASN A 17 13.07 18.52 13.77
C ASN A 17 12.88 18.98 12.32
N ASP A 18 12.36 18.11 11.44
CA ASP A 18 12.15 18.39 10.03
C ASP A 18 11.05 17.47 9.45
N SER A 19 9.80 17.95 9.48
CA SER A 19 8.63 17.22 8.96
C SER A 19 8.76 16.93 7.45
N ALA A 20 9.33 17.85 6.68
CA ALA A 20 9.50 17.71 5.24
C ALA A 20 10.56 16.64 4.91
N LEU A 21 11.63 16.55 5.70
CA LEU A 21 12.60 15.46 5.60
C LEU A 21 11.97 14.12 5.98
N CYS A 22 11.17 14.08 7.05
CA CYS A 22 10.42 12.88 7.44
C CYS A 22 9.56 12.38 6.29
N HIS A 23 8.77 13.29 5.67
CA HIS A 23 7.95 12.97 4.51
C HIS A 23 8.74 12.36 3.35
N ARG A 24 9.81 13.05 2.91
CA ARG A 24 10.64 12.59 1.79
C ARG A 24 11.33 11.26 2.08
N PHE A 25 11.75 11.05 3.33
CA PHE A 25 12.33 9.78 3.74
C PHE A 25 11.30 8.66 3.60
N ILE A 26 10.07 8.85 4.11
CA ILE A 26 9.00 7.86 4.03
C ILE A 26 8.73 7.49 2.57
N GLU A 27 8.62 8.47 1.66
CA GLU A 27 8.44 8.21 0.23
C GLU A 27 9.53 7.30 -0.35
N GLN A 28 10.79 7.71 -0.18
CA GLN A 28 11.94 7.01 -0.72
C GLN A 28 12.20 5.65 -0.05
N TRP A 29 11.80 5.49 1.20
CA TRP A 29 11.89 4.24 1.91
C TRP A 29 10.84 3.25 1.41
N LEU A 30 9.59 3.68 1.30
CA LEU A 30 8.49 2.86 0.78
C LEU A 30 8.78 2.35 -0.63
N GLU A 31 9.34 3.18 -1.52
CA GLU A 31 9.70 2.78 -2.89
C GLU A 31 10.64 1.57 -2.97
N ARG A 32 11.46 1.33 -1.93
CA ARG A 32 12.43 0.24 -1.87
C ARG A 32 11.89 -1.05 -1.26
N LEU A 33 10.67 -1.05 -0.74
CA LEU A 33 10.07 -2.21 -0.09
C LEU A 33 9.30 -3.09 -1.08
N GLU A 34 9.34 -4.40 -0.83
CA GLU A 34 8.48 -5.36 -1.51
C GLU A 34 6.99 -5.09 -1.22
N PRO A 35 6.05 -5.46 -2.10
CA PRO A 35 4.65 -5.01 -2.01
C PRO A 35 3.99 -5.21 -0.64
N ILE A 36 4.17 -6.37 -0.01
CA ILE A 36 3.60 -6.67 1.32
C ILE A 36 4.26 -5.81 2.41
N GLN A 37 5.58 -5.64 2.35
CA GLN A 37 6.33 -4.81 3.29
C GLN A 37 5.97 -3.33 3.12
N LYS A 38 5.75 -2.89 1.89
CA LYS A 38 5.33 -1.53 1.54
C LYS A 38 3.97 -1.19 2.14
N LEU A 39 2.99 -2.10 2.05
CA LEU A 39 1.71 -1.96 2.74
C LEU A 39 1.89 -1.89 4.26
N ALA A 40 2.62 -2.84 4.85
CA ALA A 40 2.83 -2.88 6.29
C ALA A 40 3.50 -1.59 6.80
N ALA A 41 4.52 -1.10 6.09
CA ALA A 41 5.19 0.14 6.43
C ALA A 41 4.30 1.38 6.27
N SER A 42 3.45 1.42 5.22
CA SER A 42 2.50 2.52 5.03
C SER A 42 1.51 2.62 6.18
N ILE A 43 1.02 1.48 6.67
CA ILE A 43 0.12 1.43 7.84
C ILE A 43 0.88 1.86 9.10
N GLU A 44 2.10 1.36 9.30
CA GLU A 44 2.89 1.64 10.50
C GLU A 44 3.21 3.12 10.65
N VAL A 45 3.60 3.80 9.57
CA VAL A 45 3.90 5.24 9.58
C VAL A 45 2.66 6.13 9.46
N SER A 46 1.46 5.55 9.34
CA SER A 46 0.26 6.32 9.02
C SER A 46 -0.09 7.37 10.08
N HIS A 47 0.05 7.01 11.35
CA HIS A 47 -0.18 7.90 12.48
C HIS A 47 0.72 9.14 12.47
N LEU A 48 1.90 9.11 11.83
CA LEU A 48 2.75 10.31 11.71
C LEU A 48 2.06 11.40 10.88
N TYR A 49 1.25 11.02 9.91
CA TYR A 49 0.45 11.95 9.10
C TYR A 49 -0.84 12.37 9.84
N LEU A 50 -1.45 11.47 10.61
CA LEU A 50 -2.69 11.74 11.34
C LEU A 50 -2.49 12.59 12.60
N LEU A 51 -1.28 12.63 13.15
CA LEU A 51 -0.92 13.38 14.35
C LEU A 51 -0.13 14.66 14.03
N ASP A 52 -0.16 15.12 12.77
CA ASP A 52 0.54 16.31 12.29
C ASP A 52 2.07 16.31 12.50
N LEU A 53 2.68 15.13 12.71
CA LEU A 53 4.14 14.99 12.77
C LEU A 53 4.76 15.11 11.36
N VAL A 54 4.01 14.73 10.34
CA VAL A 54 4.30 15.01 8.94
C VAL A 54 3.36 16.11 8.45
N ASP A 55 3.79 17.35 8.63
CA ASP A 55 3.08 18.54 8.20
C ASP A 55 3.26 18.78 6.69
N ILE A 56 2.30 18.29 5.90
CA ILE A 56 2.16 18.57 4.48
C ILE A 56 0.68 18.84 4.15
N PRO A 57 0.39 19.57 3.06
CA PRO A 57 -0.98 19.68 2.57
C PRO A 57 -1.60 18.30 2.35
N HIS A 58 -2.84 18.11 2.81
CA HIS A 58 -3.60 16.87 2.66
C HIS A 58 -2.87 15.63 3.19
N ALA A 59 -2.17 15.74 4.32
CA ALA A 59 -1.40 14.66 4.92
C ALA A 59 -2.21 13.37 5.12
N GLU A 60 -3.41 13.49 5.71
CA GLU A 60 -4.31 12.36 5.97
C GLU A 60 -4.77 11.68 4.67
N ASP A 61 -5.17 12.46 3.66
CA ASP A 61 -5.62 11.95 2.38
C ASP A 61 -4.46 11.28 1.62
N THR A 62 -3.26 11.88 1.69
CA THR A 62 -2.05 11.34 1.06
C THR A 62 -1.71 9.97 1.62
N ILE A 63 -1.74 9.80 2.95
CA ILE A 63 -1.39 8.52 3.56
C ILE A 63 -2.47 7.46 3.36
N LEU A 64 -3.75 7.86 3.33
CA LEU A 64 -4.86 6.97 2.98
C LEU A 64 -4.74 6.50 1.53
N SER A 65 -4.47 7.40 0.58
CA SER A 65 -4.25 7.05 -0.83
C SER A 65 -3.11 6.04 -0.95
N ARG A 66 -1.98 6.30 -0.29
CA ARG A 66 -0.84 5.36 -0.27
C ARG A 66 -1.22 4.00 0.30
N ALA A 67 -1.96 3.94 1.39
CA ALA A 67 -2.40 2.68 1.98
C ALA A 67 -3.31 1.88 1.02
N LEU A 68 -4.21 2.55 0.31
CA LEU A 68 -5.06 1.93 -0.72
C LEU A 68 -4.23 1.40 -1.90
N HIS A 69 -3.36 2.24 -2.46
CA HIS A 69 -2.48 1.88 -3.57
C HIS A 69 -1.56 0.70 -3.22
N ASN A 70 -0.87 0.80 -2.08
CA ASN A 70 0.04 -0.26 -1.62
C ASN A 70 -0.73 -1.52 -1.20
N GLY A 71 -1.96 -1.37 -0.71
CA GLY A 71 -2.88 -2.47 -0.44
C GLY A 71 -3.20 -3.26 -1.70
N ALA A 72 -3.49 -2.57 -2.81
CA ALA A 72 -3.70 -3.20 -4.11
C ALA A 72 -2.45 -3.98 -4.56
N GLY A 73 -1.27 -3.38 -4.46
CA GLY A 73 -0.01 -4.05 -4.80
C GLY A 73 0.29 -5.29 -3.94
N ALA A 74 0.00 -5.24 -2.64
CA ALA A 74 0.17 -6.38 -1.74
C ALA A 74 -0.79 -7.54 -2.08
N ILE A 75 -2.05 -7.24 -2.40
CA ILE A 75 -3.03 -8.25 -2.83
C ILE A 75 -2.63 -8.84 -4.19
N GLU A 76 -2.10 -8.04 -5.10
CA GLU A 76 -1.57 -8.50 -6.38
C GLU A 76 -0.40 -9.46 -6.22
N ALA A 77 0.53 -9.15 -5.32
CA ALA A 77 1.64 -10.05 -4.98
C ALA A 77 1.12 -11.38 -4.39
N LEU A 78 0.15 -11.34 -3.46
CA LEU A 78 -0.47 -12.55 -2.91
C LEU A 78 -1.14 -13.39 -4.01
N ARG A 79 -1.90 -12.75 -4.91
CA ARG A 79 -2.54 -13.44 -6.04
C ARG A 79 -1.51 -14.07 -6.97
N SER A 80 -0.41 -13.37 -7.25
CA SER A 80 0.71 -13.90 -8.05
C SER A 80 1.31 -15.15 -7.42
N GLU A 81 1.55 -15.16 -6.10
CA GLU A 81 2.04 -16.34 -5.38
C GLU A 81 1.05 -17.52 -5.37
N LEU A 82 -0.25 -17.25 -5.30
CA LEU A 82 -1.25 -18.32 -5.43
C LEU A 82 -1.22 -18.94 -6.83
N LEU A 83 -1.05 -18.13 -7.87
CA LEU A 83 -1.01 -18.56 -9.26
C LEU A 83 0.34 -19.18 -9.67
N SER A 84 1.44 -18.84 -9.01
CA SER A 84 2.76 -19.43 -9.27
C SER A 84 2.77 -20.95 -9.02
N ASN A 85 1.88 -21.42 -8.15
CA ASN A 85 1.71 -22.83 -7.80
C ASN A 85 0.76 -23.60 -8.75
N ARG A 86 0.24 -22.96 -9.79
CA ARG A 86 -0.72 -23.57 -10.72
C ARG A 86 -0.20 -24.85 -11.37
N ASP A 87 1.06 -24.85 -11.80
CA ASP A 87 1.68 -25.99 -12.47
C ASP A 87 1.98 -27.15 -11.52
N LEU A 88 2.00 -26.92 -10.20
CA LEU A 88 2.14 -28.00 -9.21
C LEU A 88 0.95 -28.96 -9.23
N GLY A 89 -0.23 -28.53 -9.67
CA GLY A 89 -1.38 -29.43 -9.85
C GLY A 89 -1.17 -30.52 -10.92
N ARG A 90 -0.09 -30.44 -11.71
CA ARG A 90 0.37 -31.47 -12.66
C ARG A 90 1.54 -32.29 -12.14
N ASN A 91 2.12 -31.91 -10.99
CA ASN A 91 3.23 -32.62 -10.39
C ASN A 91 2.72 -33.90 -9.71
N PRO A 92 3.23 -35.10 -10.07
CA PRO A 92 2.82 -36.35 -9.43
C PRO A 92 3.14 -36.41 -7.92
N ASP A 93 4.08 -35.60 -7.43
CA ASP A 93 4.43 -35.51 -6.01
C ASP A 93 3.56 -34.52 -5.22
N ALA A 94 2.71 -33.73 -5.89
CA ALA A 94 1.80 -32.82 -5.21
C ALA A 94 0.62 -33.58 -4.59
N SER A 95 0.23 -33.20 -3.37
CA SER A 95 -0.95 -33.75 -2.70
C SER A 95 -2.28 -33.28 -3.30
N PHE A 96 -2.24 -32.35 -4.26
CA PHE A 96 -3.40 -31.74 -4.90
C PHE A 96 -3.27 -31.82 -6.42
N GLY A 97 -4.41 -31.86 -7.11
CA GLY A 97 -4.46 -31.90 -8.56
C GLY A 97 -5.08 -30.64 -9.17
N LEU A 98 -5.17 -30.62 -10.51
CA LEU A 98 -5.76 -29.53 -11.30
C LEU A 98 -7.18 -29.10 -10.85
N LYS A 99 -7.97 -29.98 -10.26
CA LYS A 99 -9.30 -29.62 -9.73
C LYS A 99 -9.18 -28.61 -8.58
N PHE A 100 -8.25 -28.85 -7.66
CA PHE A 100 -8.00 -27.94 -6.54
C PHE A 100 -7.45 -26.60 -7.04
N VAL A 101 -6.54 -26.63 -8.02
CA VAL A 101 -5.99 -25.41 -8.64
C VAL A 101 -7.11 -24.56 -9.26
N LYS A 102 -8.05 -25.17 -10.01
CA LYS A 102 -9.21 -24.44 -10.55
C LYS A 102 -10.09 -23.86 -9.45
N THR A 103 -10.32 -24.60 -8.37
CA THR A 103 -11.05 -24.08 -7.21
C THR A 103 -10.33 -22.87 -6.60
N LEU A 104 -9.01 -22.90 -6.45
CA LEU A 104 -8.22 -21.78 -5.95
C LEU A 104 -8.28 -20.56 -6.89
N GLU A 105 -8.23 -20.77 -8.21
CA GLU A 105 -8.37 -19.71 -9.21
C GLU A 105 -9.73 -18.99 -9.04
N THR A 106 -10.83 -19.75 -8.99
CA THR A 106 -12.18 -19.18 -8.90
C THR A 106 -12.51 -18.62 -7.52
N GLU A 107 -12.21 -19.35 -6.44
CA GLU A 107 -12.64 -18.97 -5.08
C GLU A 107 -11.71 -17.94 -4.42
N ALA A 108 -10.45 -17.87 -4.85
CA ALA A 108 -9.48 -16.92 -4.28
C ALA A 108 -9.06 -15.86 -5.29
N CYS A 109 -8.56 -16.24 -6.47
CA CYS A 109 -7.88 -15.28 -7.35
C CYS A 109 -8.84 -14.27 -8.02
N GLU A 110 -10.04 -14.68 -8.41
CA GLU A 110 -11.06 -13.79 -8.98
C GLU A 110 -11.56 -12.73 -7.97
N PRO A 111 -11.92 -13.08 -6.71
CA PRO A 111 -12.23 -12.07 -5.69
C PRO A 111 -11.08 -11.11 -5.38
N LEU A 112 -9.83 -11.60 -5.35
CA LEU A 112 -8.67 -10.75 -5.11
C LEU A 112 -8.48 -9.73 -6.24
N GLU A 113 -8.71 -10.12 -7.50
CA GLU A 113 -8.67 -9.21 -8.65
C GLU A 113 -9.69 -8.08 -8.52
N THR A 114 -10.93 -8.42 -8.15
CA THR A 114 -11.97 -7.42 -7.87
C THR A 114 -11.57 -6.46 -6.73
N ALA A 115 -10.91 -6.99 -5.69
CA ALA A 115 -10.45 -6.16 -4.57
C ALA A 115 -9.33 -5.20 -4.98
N ILE A 116 -8.37 -5.66 -5.81
CA ILE A 116 -7.29 -4.83 -6.37
C ILE A 116 -7.86 -3.65 -7.14
N GLU A 117 -8.82 -3.90 -8.04
CA GLU A 117 -9.45 -2.86 -8.85
C GLU A 117 -10.16 -1.80 -7.99
N ARG A 118 -10.88 -2.23 -6.94
CA ARG A 118 -11.57 -1.33 -6.03
C ARG A 118 -10.60 -0.46 -5.23
N LEU A 119 -9.51 -1.03 -4.75
CA LEU A 119 -8.49 -0.27 -4.02
C LEU A 119 -7.81 0.77 -4.92
N ARG A 120 -7.40 0.38 -6.12
CA ARG A 120 -6.84 1.32 -7.12
C ARG A 120 -7.82 2.43 -7.45
N SER A 121 -9.07 2.07 -7.79
CA SER A 121 -10.11 3.06 -8.11
C SER A 121 -10.37 4.05 -6.97
N ASN A 122 -10.38 3.59 -5.72
CA ASN A 122 -10.54 4.50 -4.57
C ASN A 122 -9.32 5.37 -4.34
N SER A 123 -8.10 4.85 -4.57
CA SER A 123 -6.86 5.62 -4.55
C SER A 123 -6.89 6.75 -5.58
N ASP A 124 -7.18 6.42 -6.84
CA ASP A 124 -7.25 7.39 -7.94
C ASP A 124 -8.32 8.47 -7.67
N ARG A 125 -9.47 8.06 -7.12
CA ARG A 125 -10.54 8.99 -6.74
C ARG A 125 -10.10 9.96 -5.65
N LEU A 126 -9.31 9.50 -4.68
CA LEU A 126 -8.81 10.34 -3.61
C LEU A 126 -7.76 11.33 -4.13
N GLU A 127 -6.86 10.88 -5.00
CA GLU A 127 -5.90 11.76 -5.68
C GLU A 127 -6.58 12.87 -6.48
N LEU A 128 -7.67 12.56 -7.19
CA LEU A 128 -8.47 13.57 -7.89
C LEU A 128 -9.15 14.57 -6.93
N LEU A 129 -9.55 14.14 -5.72
CA LEU A 129 -10.12 15.04 -4.72
C LEU A 129 -9.06 15.99 -4.15
N ILE A 130 -7.88 15.47 -3.84
CA ILE A 130 -6.71 16.27 -3.40
C ILE A 130 -6.39 17.33 -4.45
N GLN A 131 -6.27 16.93 -5.73
CA GLN A 131 -5.93 17.85 -6.81
C GLN A 131 -6.97 18.97 -6.98
N ARG A 132 -8.27 18.65 -6.87
CA ARG A 132 -9.34 19.66 -6.93
C ARG A 132 -9.28 20.63 -5.77
N ALA A 133 -9.01 20.14 -4.56
CA ALA A 133 -8.85 20.99 -3.38
C ALA A 133 -7.69 21.97 -3.58
N ASP A 134 -6.56 21.52 -4.14
CA ASP A 134 -5.42 22.39 -4.47
C ASP A 134 -5.75 23.45 -5.52
N ASP A 135 -6.51 23.09 -6.56
CA ASP A 135 -6.92 24.01 -7.62
C ASP A 135 -7.91 25.09 -7.10
N GLU A 136 -8.81 24.71 -6.18
CA GLU A 136 -9.74 25.65 -5.53
C GLU A 136 -9.01 26.67 -4.66
N VAL A 137 -7.96 26.26 -3.94
CA VAL A 137 -7.13 27.18 -3.13
C VAL A 137 -6.40 28.17 -4.03
N LYS A 138 -5.78 27.71 -5.12
CA LYS A 138 -5.07 28.58 -6.08
C LYS A 138 -5.98 29.55 -6.84
N GLY A 139 -7.24 29.17 -7.08
CA GLY A 139 -8.22 30.02 -7.74
C GLY A 139 -8.76 31.16 -6.86
N GLN A 140 -8.49 31.11 -5.55
CA GLN A 140 -8.91 32.12 -4.56
C GLN A 140 -7.80 33.12 -4.21
N GLU A 141 -6.56 32.87 -4.66
CA GLU A 141 -5.39 33.76 -4.53
C GLU A 141 -5.22 34.69 -5.75
#